data_AF-A0A1N6SMV6-F1
#
_entry.id   AF-A0A1N6SMV6-F1
#
_cell.length_a   1.000
_cell.length_b   1.000
_cell.length_c   1.000
_cell.angle_alpha   90.00
_cell.angle_beta   90.00
_cell.angle_gamma   90.00
#
_symmetry.space_group_name_H-M   'P 1'
#
loop_
_entity.id
_entity.type
_entity.pdbx_description
1 polymer ?
#
loop_
_entity_poly.entity_id
_entity_poly.type
_entity_poly.pdbx_seq_one_letter_code
_entity_poly.pdbx_strand_id
1 'polypeptide(L)'
;MNILLLNGSPRGEQSISLSLSRHFLEGLQSRRDQLGEAPASIKEVHVVEADIQSCRGCFACWQNGGICVIKDDMADLLPAYRQADLILWSMPLYHFGMPAIMKKCVERTLPELQGTIIPDGDGGFSHPVRASKPATKGMPRNLLVSTCGFPSTRNNYEPLHAHLDLLLGRDQWEKIECVQAELLKVPELRSLGDAYYGTVRQAGEEWAQALFEEKAWAGFSPDLRNQLETPLMEPERFLRLANASWSSPGHDETGGPSPEERAEILLNQMSLMYNTSKAPPRRTILEMNFQDLQRSFYLVMDKTSCTVADSPEDLNLEDGKSDCTITTDASLWAAIARGELDGTEALITGRYKVTGDTSLIIRMGDGLFDGSSESAIGPQEGKGRGGAPKNPSGNPLFLGLLPWILCWVFLPLGHVLDHNLVLLLALVLSNGILWMSGRNNRATWYEYTNPLILGLLLGVSLVFPDFFPKAGVVPMYLAASAQWALSCLQRPLTSDYSGRSYSPAIVASPLFRQTNQIMTLFWAGVYMLIALFVLALDQSLLRPFSGLIVQVLLVPAMVFTRWFPRWYSERSFSG
;
A
#
# COMPACT_ATOMS: atom_id res chain seq x y z
N MET A 1 -25.09 -4.84 24.18
CA MET A 1 -23.96 -5.62 24.73
C MET A 1 -23.00 -4.66 25.40
N ASN A 2 -22.51 -4.98 26.61
CA ASN A 2 -21.51 -4.21 27.33
C ASN A 2 -20.14 -4.86 27.18
N ILE A 3 -19.13 -4.09 26.78
CA ILE A 3 -17.76 -4.56 26.60
C ILE A 3 -16.84 -3.77 27.52
N LEU A 4 -16.00 -4.46 28.29
CA LEU A 4 -14.94 -3.86 29.09
C LEU A 4 -13.58 -4.18 28.43
N LEU A 5 -12.90 -3.15 27.93
CA LEU A 5 -11.56 -3.27 27.38
C LEU A 5 -10.54 -2.79 28.41
N LEU A 6 -9.71 -3.72 28.91
CA LEU A 6 -8.64 -3.45 29.87
C LEU A 6 -7.30 -3.39 29.14
N ASN A 7 -6.74 -2.20 29.00
CA ASN A 7 -5.39 -2.01 28.45
C ASN A 7 -4.34 -2.05 29.57
N GLY A 8 -3.65 -3.19 29.68
CA GLY A 8 -2.56 -3.42 30.63
C GLY A 8 -1.17 -3.10 30.10
N SER A 9 -1.06 -2.51 28.91
CA SER A 9 0.23 -2.17 28.33
C SER A 9 0.82 -0.93 28.98
N PRO A 10 2.10 -0.95 29.41
CA PRO A 10 2.77 0.24 29.93
C PRO A 10 2.97 1.32 28.87
N ARG A 11 2.78 1.00 27.59
CA ARG A 11 2.87 1.94 26.47
C ARG A 11 1.57 2.75 26.24
N GLY A 12 0.53 2.55 27.06
CA GLY A 12 -0.73 3.30 26.97
C GLY A 12 -1.34 3.25 25.56
N GLU A 13 -1.64 4.42 25.01
CA GLU A 13 -2.17 4.61 23.64
C GLU A 13 -1.25 4.06 22.53
N GLN A 14 0.06 4.01 22.74
CA GLN A 14 1.01 3.50 21.74
C GLN A 14 1.14 1.96 21.75
N SER A 15 0.23 1.27 22.44
CA SER A 15 0.25 -0.18 22.57
C SER A 15 -0.23 -0.88 21.30
N ILE A 16 0.54 -1.87 20.84
CA ILE A 16 0.14 -2.73 19.73
C ILE A 16 -1.04 -3.61 20.14
N SER A 17 -1.03 -4.17 21.36
CA SER A 17 -2.15 -4.98 21.85
C SER A 17 -3.45 -4.18 21.88
N LEU A 18 -3.37 -2.87 22.21
CA LEU A 18 -4.52 -1.97 22.19
C LEU A 18 -5.00 -1.73 20.76
N SER A 19 -4.08 -1.43 19.84
CA SER A 19 -4.39 -1.28 18.42
C SER A 19 -5.13 -2.51 17.88
N LEU A 20 -4.62 -3.72 18.16
CA LEU A 20 -5.28 -4.98 17.79
C LEU A 20 -6.67 -5.12 18.43
N SER A 21 -6.81 -4.74 19.70
CA SER A 21 -8.09 -4.78 20.41
C SER A 21 -9.12 -3.85 19.78
N ARG A 22 -8.73 -2.64 19.38
CA ARG A 22 -9.60 -1.68 18.69
C ARG A 22 -10.01 -2.21 17.31
N HIS A 23 -9.09 -2.81 16.56
CA HIS A 23 -9.42 -3.47 15.28
C HIS A 23 -10.40 -4.62 15.44
N PHE A 24 -10.26 -5.43 16.48
CA PHE A 24 -11.25 -6.46 16.81
C PHE A 24 -12.63 -5.83 17.08
N LEU A 25 -12.67 -4.75 17.87
CA LEU A 25 -13.92 -4.05 18.18
C LEU A 25 -14.54 -3.36 16.95
N GLU A 26 -13.72 -2.84 16.02
CA GLU A 26 -14.18 -2.31 14.74
C GLU A 26 -14.91 -3.39 13.93
N GLY A 27 -14.32 -4.58 13.79
CA GLY A 27 -14.95 -5.70 13.09
C GLY A 27 -16.23 -6.18 13.77
N LEU A 28 -16.20 -6.29 15.11
CA LEU A 28 -17.38 -6.65 15.91
C LEU A 28 -18.52 -5.65 15.70
N GLN A 29 -18.23 -4.35 15.77
CA GLN A 29 -19.24 -3.31 15.59
C GLN A 29 -19.77 -3.27 14.15
N SER A 30 -18.89 -3.35 13.15
CA SER A 30 -19.26 -3.43 11.72
C SER A 30 -20.24 -4.58 11.46
N ARG A 31 -19.98 -5.77 12.01
CA ARG A 31 -20.88 -6.91 11.82
C ARG A 31 -22.20 -6.75 12.57
N ARG A 32 -22.19 -6.21 13.79
CA ARG A 32 -23.42 -5.90 14.54
C ARG A 32 -24.31 -4.93 13.77
N ASP A 33 -23.72 -3.89 13.16
CA ASP A 33 -24.45 -2.92 12.34
C ASP A 33 -25.09 -3.59 11.11
N GLN A 34 -24.36 -4.47 10.43
CA GLN A 34 -24.88 -5.26 9.29
C GLN A 34 -26.04 -6.19 9.69
N LEU A 35 -26.01 -6.71 10.92
CA LEU A 35 -27.05 -7.58 11.47
C LEU A 35 -28.23 -6.80 12.08
N GLY A 36 -28.17 -5.46 12.08
CA GLY A 36 -29.21 -4.60 12.65
C GLY A 36 -29.28 -4.63 14.18
N GLU A 37 -28.20 -5.05 14.85
CA GLU A 37 -28.12 -5.04 16.30
C GLU A 37 -27.78 -3.64 16.85
N ALA A 38 -28.20 -3.37 18.08
CA ALA A 38 -27.79 -2.14 18.77
C ALA A 38 -26.26 -2.09 18.96
N PRO A 39 -25.64 -0.89 18.87
CA PRO A 39 -24.21 -0.72 19.11
C PRO A 39 -23.75 -1.28 20.46
N ALA A 40 -22.53 -1.80 20.50
CA ALA A 40 -21.92 -2.23 21.75
C ALA A 40 -21.55 -1.01 22.62
N SER A 41 -21.85 -1.07 23.92
CA SER A 41 -21.39 -0.09 24.89
C SER A 41 -19.99 -0.49 25.35
N ILE A 42 -18.97 0.19 24.85
CA ILE A 42 -17.56 -0.11 25.12
C ILE A 42 -17.04 0.83 26.22
N LYS A 43 -16.57 0.27 27.33
CA LYS A 43 -15.79 1.00 28.35
C LYS A 43 -14.33 0.59 28.21
N GLU A 44 -13.51 1.51 27.74
CA GLU A 44 -12.05 1.34 27.67
C GLU A 44 -11.39 1.89 28.94
N VAL A 45 -10.46 1.12 29.51
CA VAL A 45 -9.73 1.49 30.72
C VAL A 45 -8.23 1.26 30.51
N HIS A 46 -7.46 2.34 30.59
CA HIS A 46 -6.00 2.31 30.58
C HIS A 46 -5.51 2.02 32.00
N VAL A 47 -5.18 0.76 32.29
CA VAL A 47 -4.78 0.33 33.64
C VAL A 47 -3.48 1.01 34.09
N VAL A 48 -2.64 1.44 33.15
CA VAL A 48 -1.40 2.21 33.43
C VAL A 48 -1.69 3.64 33.92
N GLU A 49 -2.84 4.21 33.56
CA GLU A 49 -3.23 5.59 33.93
C GLU A 49 -4.15 5.62 35.16
N ALA A 50 -4.80 4.50 35.47
CA ALA A 50 -5.69 4.38 36.62
C ALA A 50 -4.90 4.35 37.95
N ASP A 51 -5.38 5.07 38.95
CA ASP A 51 -4.89 4.93 40.32
C ASP A 51 -5.45 3.62 40.90
N ILE A 52 -4.63 2.57 40.84
CA ILE A 52 -4.92 1.28 41.46
C ILE A 52 -3.79 0.96 42.43
N GLN A 53 -4.12 0.87 43.71
CA GLN A 53 -3.16 0.48 44.75
C GLN A 53 -3.04 -1.04 44.81
N SER A 54 -1.90 -1.54 45.28
CA SER A 54 -1.70 -2.97 45.47
C SER A 54 -2.65 -3.53 46.53
N CYS A 55 -3.10 -4.78 46.31
CA CYS A 55 -3.91 -5.47 47.30
C CYS A 55 -3.11 -5.66 48.59
N ARG A 56 -3.72 -5.33 49.74
CA ARG A 56 -3.09 -5.45 51.06
C ARG A 56 -3.31 -6.80 51.73
N GLY A 57 -4.07 -7.71 51.10
CA GLY A 57 -4.43 -9.00 51.72
C GLY A 57 -5.20 -8.87 53.04
N CYS A 58 -5.89 -7.75 53.28
CA CYS A 58 -6.59 -7.51 54.55
C CYS A 58 -7.94 -8.25 54.68
N PHE A 59 -8.45 -8.80 53.57
CA PHE A 59 -9.74 -9.51 53.46
C PHE A 59 -11.00 -8.76 53.94
N ALA A 60 -10.91 -7.45 54.21
CA ALA A 60 -12.08 -6.65 54.61
C ALA A 60 -13.24 -6.75 53.60
N CYS A 61 -12.93 -6.83 52.30
CA CYS A 61 -13.92 -7.00 51.24
C CYS A 61 -14.73 -8.31 51.36
N TRP A 62 -14.20 -9.36 51.96
CA TRP A 62 -14.94 -10.60 52.19
C TRP A 62 -15.87 -10.51 53.41
N GLN A 63 -15.57 -9.63 54.35
CA GLN A 63 -16.34 -9.44 55.59
C GLN A 63 -17.47 -8.42 55.43
N ASN A 64 -17.34 -7.46 54.51
CA ASN A 64 -18.28 -6.34 54.34
C ASN A 64 -19.15 -6.44 53.07
N GLY A 65 -19.27 -7.63 52.48
CA GLY A 65 -20.16 -7.85 51.34
C GLY A 65 -19.56 -7.55 49.96
N GLY A 66 -18.24 -7.43 49.83
CA GLY A 66 -17.56 -7.26 48.54
C GLY A 66 -17.12 -5.83 48.25
N ILE A 67 -16.94 -5.00 49.28
CA ILE A 67 -16.54 -3.59 49.12
C ILE A 67 -15.10 -3.43 49.58
N CYS A 68 -14.22 -2.94 48.71
CA CYS A 68 -12.84 -2.69 49.11
C CYS A 68 -12.73 -1.48 50.04
N VAL A 69 -11.86 -1.56 51.06
CA VAL A 69 -11.55 -0.44 51.96
C VAL A 69 -10.57 0.57 51.36
N ILE A 70 -9.84 0.17 50.32
CA ILE A 70 -8.98 1.07 49.56
C ILE A 70 -9.90 1.85 48.61
N LYS A 71 -9.79 3.18 48.67
CA LYS A 71 -10.52 4.12 47.82
C LYS A 71 -9.62 4.53 46.67
N ASP A 72 -9.79 3.86 45.55
CA ASP A 72 -9.02 4.01 44.32
C ASP A 72 -9.94 3.73 43.12
N ASP A 73 -9.44 3.78 41.90
CA ASP A 73 -10.25 3.69 40.67
C ASP A 73 -10.93 2.32 40.48
N MET A 74 -10.61 1.33 41.33
CA MET A 74 -11.35 0.07 41.40
C MET A 74 -12.83 0.27 41.76
N ALA A 75 -13.18 1.36 42.45
CA ALA A 75 -14.56 1.69 42.78
C ALA A 75 -15.44 1.84 41.52
N ASP A 76 -14.87 2.35 40.43
CA ASP A 76 -15.55 2.52 39.13
C ASP A 76 -15.31 1.34 38.18
N LEU A 77 -14.19 0.63 38.35
CA LEU A 77 -13.85 -0.52 37.51
C LEU A 77 -14.68 -1.77 37.86
N LEU A 78 -14.84 -2.09 39.15
CA LEU A 78 -15.56 -3.30 39.58
C LEU A 78 -17.03 -3.32 39.12
N PRO A 79 -17.80 -2.21 39.16
CA PRO A 79 -19.15 -2.18 38.56
C PRO A 79 -19.14 -2.49 37.06
N ALA A 80 -18.18 -1.94 36.30
CA ALA A 80 -18.08 -2.23 34.88
C ALA A 80 -17.70 -3.69 34.62
N TYR A 81 -16.80 -4.25 35.42
CA TYR A 81 -16.43 -5.67 35.38
C TYR A 81 -17.64 -6.58 35.61
N ARG A 82 -18.52 -6.23 36.56
CA ARG A 82 -19.77 -6.98 36.82
C ARG A 82 -20.78 -6.90 35.68
N GLN A 83 -20.86 -5.75 35.01
CA GLN A 83 -21.85 -5.46 33.97
C GLN A 83 -21.43 -5.91 32.56
N ALA A 84 -20.16 -6.23 32.37
CA ALA A 84 -19.60 -6.65 31.08
C ALA A 84 -20.21 -7.98 30.61
N ASP A 85 -20.56 -8.03 29.33
CA ASP A 85 -20.88 -9.28 28.61
C ASP A 85 -19.61 -9.90 28.01
N LEU A 86 -18.62 -9.05 27.68
CA LEU A 86 -17.31 -9.40 27.16
C LEU A 86 -16.22 -8.56 27.84
N ILE A 87 -15.14 -9.22 28.27
CA ILE A 87 -13.94 -8.56 28.78
C ILE A 87 -12.78 -8.82 27.82
N LEU A 88 -12.18 -7.75 27.30
CA LEU A 88 -10.94 -7.80 26.51
C LEU A 88 -9.76 -7.53 27.44
N TRP A 89 -8.92 -8.54 27.60
CA TRP A 89 -7.65 -8.46 28.32
C TRP A 89 -6.56 -8.08 27.31
N SER A 90 -6.33 -6.78 27.13
CA SER A 90 -5.35 -6.26 26.17
C SER A 90 -4.02 -5.99 26.85
N MET A 91 -2.99 -6.78 26.57
CA MET A 91 -1.69 -6.60 27.22
C MET A 91 -0.54 -7.26 26.44
N PRO A 92 0.69 -6.74 26.48
CA PRO A 92 1.83 -7.48 25.97
C PRO A 92 2.23 -8.64 26.91
N LEU A 93 2.88 -9.66 26.35
CA LEU A 93 3.48 -10.75 27.13
C LEU A 93 4.82 -10.31 27.72
N TYR A 94 4.87 -10.12 29.04
CA TYR A 94 6.07 -9.68 29.77
C TYR A 94 6.55 -10.77 30.72
N HIS A 95 7.82 -11.16 30.60
CA HIS A 95 8.40 -12.27 31.38
C HIS A 95 7.51 -13.53 31.39
N PHE A 96 7.01 -13.91 30.21
CA PHE A 96 6.14 -15.08 30.00
C PHE A 96 4.79 -15.01 30.75
N GLY A 97 4.38 -13.82 31.18
CA GLY A 97 3.15 -13.58 31.92
C GLY A 97 2.51 -12.23 31.59
N MET A 98 1.58 -11.82 32.45
CA MET A 98 0.92 -10.52 32.37
C MET A 98 1.83 -9.40 32.92
N PRO A 99 1.73 -8.16 32.40
CA PRO A 99 2.43 -7.02 32.98
C PRO A 99 2.04 -6.79 34.44
N ALA A 100 2.97 -6.31 35.27
CA ALA A 100 2.74 -6.08 36.69
C ALA A 100 1.56 -5.14 36.98
N ILE A 101 1.34 -4.14 36.12
CA ILE A 101 0.20 -3.22 36.18
C ILE A 101 -1.12 -3.97 36.01
N MET A 102 -1.19 -4.87 35.03
CA MET A 102 -2.37 -5.73 34.83
C MET A 102 -2.54 -6.72 35.98
N LYS A 103 -1.46 -7.33 36.47
CA LYS A 103 -1.51 -8.24 37.63
C LYS A 103 -2.10 -7.56 38.86
N LYS A 104 -1.72 -6.31 39.10
CA LYS A 104 -2.28 -5.50 40.19
C LYS A 104 -3.80 -5.32 40.03
N CYS A 105 -4.27 -4.99 38.83
CA CYS A 105 -5.70 -4.88 38.54
C CYS A 105 -6.43 -6.22 38.77
N VAL A 106 -5.87 -7.34 38.28
CA VAL A 106 -6.41 -8.69 38.46
C VAL A 106 -6.52 -9.06 39.94
N GLU A 107 -5.49 -8.83 40.75
CA GLU A 107 -5.53 -9.10 42.20
C GLU A 107 -6.60 -8.29 42.93
N ARG A 108 -6.93 -7.12 42.40
CA ARG A 108 -7.92 -6.20 42.96
C ARG A 108 -9.36 -6.57 42.59
N THR A 109 -9.59 -7.61 41.80
CA THR A 109 -10.93 -8.20 41.55
C THR A 109 -11.39 -9.15 42.66
N LEU A 110 -10.56 -9.41 43.67
CA LEU A 110 -10.90 -10.20 44.87
C LEU A 110 -12.28 -9.88 45.51
N PRO A 111 -12.78 -8.62 45.53
CA PRO A 111 -14.11 -8.32 46.07
C PRO A 111 -15.27 -9.01 45.32
N GLU A 112 -15.05 -9.44 44.08
CA GLU A 112 -16.00 -10.22 43.27
C GLU A 112 -16.12 -11.68 43.73
N LEU A 113 -15.20 -12.15 44.58
CA LEU A 113 -15.18 -13.51 45.12
C LEU A 113 -15.72 -13.55 46.56
N GLN A 114 -16.21 -14.72 46.95
CA GLN A 114 -16.54 -15.04 48.33
C GLN A 114 -15.34 -15.70 49.01
N GLY A 115 -15.18 -15.48 50.32
CA GLY A 115 -14.07 -16.08 51.09
C GLY A 115 -14.26 -17.57 51.39
N THR A 116 -15.42 -18.15 51.09
CA THR A 116 -15.68 -19.58 51.21
C THR A 116 -14.87 -20.35 50.18
N ILE A 117 -14.38 -21.53 50.55
CA ILE A 117 -13.66 -22.43 49.65
C ILE A 117 -14.58 -23.60 49.34
N ILE A 118 -14.75 -23.90 48.05
CA ILE A 118 -15.54 -25.03 47.58
C ILE A 118 -14.65 -25.99 46.78
N PRO A 119 -14.89 -27.31 46.85
CA PRO A 119 -14.20 -28.26 45.99
C PRO A 119 -14.60 -28.03 44.54
N ASP A 120 -13.63 -28.22 43.65
CA ASP A 120 -13.82 -28.26 42.20
C ASP A 120 -13.75 -29.72 41.69
N GLY A 121 -14.33 -30.00 40.53
CA GLY A 121 -14.57 -31.37 40.02
C GLY A 121 -13.33 -32.26 39.89
N ASP A 122 -12.15 -31.66 39.73
CA ASP A 122 -10.88 -32.36 39.48
C ASP A 122 -9.95 -32.44 40.71
N GLY A 123 -10.49 -32.30 41.92
CA GLY A 123 -9.70 -32.24 43.15
C GLY A 123 -9.05 -30.88 43.42
N GLY A 124 -9.42 -29.87 42.63
CA GLY A 124 -9.10 -28.47 42.86
C GLY A 124 -9.99 -27.81 43.92
N PHE A 125 -9.71 -26.54 44.21
CA PHE A 125 -10.52 -25.72 45.11
C PHE A 125 -10.69 -24.33 44.50
N SER A 126 -11.87 -23.74 44.67
CA SER A 126 -12.17 -22.41 44.16
C SER A 126 -12.94 -21.56 45.17
N HIS A 127 -12.93 -20.26 44.93
CA HIS A 127 -13.78 -19.30 45.62
C HIS A 127 -15.00 -18.98 44.77
N PRO A 128 -16.23 -19.21 45.26
CA PRO A 128 -17.42 -18.94 44.46
C PRO A 128 -17.55 -17.45 44.18
N VAL A 129 -18.01 -17.12 42.97
CA VAL A 129 -18.30 -15.74 42.58
C VAL A 129 -19.42 -15.17 43.45
N ARG A 130 -19.32 -13.90 43.83
CA ARG A 130 -20.34 -13.18 44.59
C ARG A 130 -21.56 -12.94 43.71
N ALA A 131 -22.74 -13.34 44.18
CA ALA A 131 -24.03 -13.33 43.47
C ALA A 131 -24.59 -11.93 43.11
N SER A 132 -23.74 -10.90 43.03
CA SER A 132 -24.09 -9.56 42.54
C SER A 132 -24.38 -9.51 41.03
N LYS A 133 -24.16 -10.61 40.31
CA LYS A 133 -24.64 -10.78 38.93
C LYS A 133 -26.11 -11.19 38.96
N PRO A 134 -27.00 -10.56 38.16
CA PRO A 134 -28.36 -11.04 37.99
C PRO A 134 -28.33 -12.52 37.62
N ALA A 135 -29.13 -13.36 38.29
CA ALA A 135 -29.20 -14.81 38.05
C ALA A 135 -29.54 -15.20 36.59
N THR A 136 -29.85 -14.21 35.74
CA THR A 136 -30.21 -14.34 34.32
C THR A 136 -29.05 -14.10 33.35
N LYS A 137 -27.85 -13.70 33.80
CA LYS A 137 -26.66 -13.56 32.94
C LYS A 137 -25.54 -14.49 33.44
N GLY A 138 -25.01 -15.34 32.53
CA GLY A 138 -23.85 -16.19 32.80
C GLY A 138 -22.56 -15.40 33.08
N MET A 139 -21.42 -16.09 33.23
CA MET A 139 -20.12 -15.42 33.31
C MET A 139 -19.83 -14.62 32.02
N PRO A 140 -19.13 -13.47 32.12
CA PRO A 140 -18.72 -12.71 30.94
C PRO A 140 -17.80 -13.59 30.09
N ARG A 141 -17.92 -13.47 28.77
CA ARG A 141 -16.95 -14.07 27.86
C ARG A 141 -15.65 -13.29 27.96
N ASN A 142 -14.52 -13.96 27.76
CA ASN A 142 -13.21 -13.36 27.88
C ASN A 142 -12.41 -13.52 26.58
N LEU A 143 -11.75 -12.45 26.15
CA LEU A 143 -10.82 -12.46 25.03
C LEU A 143 -9.47 -11.90 25.48
N LEU A 144 -8.41 -12.70 25.37
CA LEU A 144 -7.03 -12.21 25.49
C LEU A 144 -6.60 -11.63 24.15
N VAL A 145 -6.13 -10.38 24.15
CA VAL A 145 -5.42 -9.80 23.00
C VAL A 145 -4.01 -9.48 23.46
N SER A 146 -3.07 -10.34 23.06
CA SER A 146 -1.68 -10.26 23.50
C SER A 146 -0.69 -10.15 22.35
N THR A 147 0.43 -9.52 22.64
CA THR A 147 1.53 -9.31 21.69
C THR A 147 2.85 -9.73 22.32
N CYS A 148 3.75 -10.34 21.55
CA CYS A 148 5.12 -10.59 21.97
C CYS A 148 6.13 -10.26 20.87
N GLY A 149 7.40 -10.13 21.26
CA GLY A 149 8.54 -9.96 20.34
C GLY A 149 9.17 -11.28 19.88
N PHE A 150 8.60 -12.43 20.23
CA PHE A 150 9.08 -13.74 19.80
C PHE A 150 8.47 -14.14 18.46
N PRO A 151 9.10 -15.06 17.70
CA PRO A 151 8.54 -15.59 16.46
C PRO A 151 7.53 -16.74 16.67
N SER A 152 7.26 -17.12 17.92
CA SER A 152 6.33 -18.20 18.26
C SER A 152 5.65 -17.94 19.59
N THR A 153 4.49 -18.57 19.81
CA THR A 153 3.83 -18.63 21.11
C THR A 153 4.29 -19.82 21.96
N ARG A 154 4.86 -20.85 21.32
CA ARG A 154 5.29 -22.10 21.96
C ARG A 154 6.49 -21.86 22.87
N ASN A 155 6.43 -22.41 24.08
CA ASN A 155 7.36 -22.19 25.19
C ASN A 155 7.47 -20.73 25.64
N ASN A 156 6.46 -19.90 25.35
CA ASN A 156 6.43 -18.49 25.73
C ASN A 156 5.14 -18.09 26.45
N TYR A 157 4.00 -18.63 26.06
CA TYR A 157 2.69 -18.24 26.59
C TYR A 157 2.10 -19.20 27.62
N GLU A 158 2.64 -20.40 27.75
CA GLU A 158 2.09 -21.46 28.62
C GLU A 158 1.88 -21.02 30.08
N PRO A 159 2.79 -20.25 30.72
CA PRO A 159 2.55 -19.79 32.08
C PRO A 159 1.38 -18.80 32.17
N LEU A 160 1.20 -17.95 31.15
CA LEU A 160 0.07 -17.04 31.08
C LEU A 160 -1.25 -17.80 30.85
N HIS A 161 -1.26 -18.78 29.95
CA HIS A 161 -2.44 -19.63 29.69
C HIS A 161 -2.87 -20.37 30.96
N ALA A 162 -1.94 -21.04 31.63
CA ALA A 162 -2.24 -21.76 32.87
C ALA A 162 -2.81 -20.83 33.96
N HIS A 163 -2.30 -19.60 34.04
CA HIS A 163 -2.83 -18.62 34.98
C HIS A 163 -4.25 -18.17 34.60
N LEU A 164 -4.53 -17.93 33.31
CA LEU A 164 -5.87 -17.54 32.84
C LEU A 164 -6.88 -18.68 32.95
N ASP A 165 -6.47 -19.93 32.73
CA ASP A 165 -7.31 -21.11 32.93
C ASP A 165 -7.82 -21.21 34.37
N LEU A 166 -6.94 -20.94 35.35
CA LEU A 166 -7.30 -20.93 36.76
C LEU A 166 -8.12 -19.69 37.16
N LEU A 167 -7.87 -18.55 36.52
CA LEU A 167 -8.52 -17.28 36.85
C LEU A 167 -9.92 -17.15 36.24
N LEU A 168 -10.08 -17.55 34.98
CA LEU A 168 -11.28 -17.33 34.17
C LEU A 168 -12.09 -18.62 33.95
N GLY A 169 -11.49 -19.79 34.22
CA GLY A 169 -12.04 -21.10 33.93
C GLY A 169 -11.53 -21.66 32.61
N ARG A 170 -11.24 -22.96 32.58
CA ARG A 170 -10.84 -23.69 31.38
C ARG A 170 -11.93 -23.59 30.32
N ASP A 171 -11.52 -23.37 29.07
CA ASP A 171 -12.42 -23.24 27.91
C ASP A 171 -13.45 -22.09 28.01
N GLN A 172 -13.27 -21.13 28.94
CA GLN A 172 -14.14 -19.96 29.12
C GLN A 172 -13.60 -18.67 28.49
N TRP A 173 -12.49 -18.76 27.77
CA TRP A 173 -11.79 -17.64 27.17
C TRP A 173 -11.19 -18.03 25.81
N GLU A 174 -10.97 -17.02 24.98
CA GLU A 174 -10.37 -17.15 23.65
C GLU A 174 -9.20 -16.16 23.51
N LYS A 175 -8.38 -16.29 22.48
CA LYS A 175 -7.15 -15.51 22.35
C LYS A 175 -6.81 -15.03 20.93
N ILE A 176 -6.19 -13.87 20.87
CA ILE A 176 -5.46 -13.34 19.71
C ILE A 176 -4.03 -13.06 20.21
N GLU A 177 -3.07 -13.83 19.73
CA GLU A 177 -1.67 -13.78 20.18
C GLU A 177 -0.77 -13.41 19.02
N CYS A 178 -0.48 -12.13 18.88
CA CYS A 178 0.37 -11.61 17.81
C CYS A 178 1.84 -11.77 18.17
N VAL A 179 2.51 -12.70 17.49
CA VAL A 179 3.96 -12.86 17.51
C VAL A 179 4.63 -11.80 16.63
N GLN A 180 5.92 -11.51 16.87
CA GLN A 180 6.70 -10.53 16.11
C GLN A 180 6.06 -9.13 16.06
N ALA A 181 5.28 -8.77 17.08
CA ALA A 181 4.35 -7.65 17.02
C ALA A 181 5.04 -6.29 16.80
N GLU A 182 6.33 -6.15 17.16
CA GLU A 182 7.10 -4.93 16.88
C GLU A 182 7.23 -4.63 15.38
N LEU A 183 7.10 -5.64 14.50
CA LEU A 183 7.04 -5.43 13.04
C LEU A 183 5.85 -4.55 12.64
N LEU A 184 4.76 -4.55 13.40
CA LEU A 184 3.56 -3.73 13.12
C LEU A 184 3.82 -2.23 13.29
N LYS A 185 4.95 -1.84 13.88
CA LYS A 185 5.37 -0.44 14.01
C LYS A 185 6.34 0.03 12.93
N VAL A 186 6.88 -0.89 12.15
CA VAL A 186 7.87 -0.60 11.11
C VAL A 186 7.14 -0.02 9.90
N PRO A 187 7.33 1.28 9.56
CA PRO A 187 6.61 1.91 8.45
C PRO A 187 6.78 1.17 7.12
N GLU A 188 7.97 0.60 6.89
CA GLU A 188 8.35 -0.15 5.70
C GLU A 188 7.57 -1.48 5.57
N LEU A 189 7.02 -1.99 6.68
CA LEU A 189 6.22 -3.23 6.74
C LEU A 189 4.72 -2.95 6.89
N ARG A 190 4.26 -1.74 6.57
CA ARG A 190 2.86 -1.34 6.74
C ARG A 190 1.88 -2.27 6.02
N SER A 191 2.18 -2.74 4.81
CA SER A 191 1.30 -3.65 4.06
C SER A 191 1.06 -4.97 4.79
N LEU A 192 2.11 -5.51 5.44
CA LEU A 192 2.05 -6.70 6.27
C LEU A 192 1.19 -6.45 7.52
N GLY A 193 1.37 -5.29 8.16
CA GLY A 193 0.56 -4.90 9.31
C GLY A 193 -0.91 -4.70 8.97
N ASP A 194 -1.22 -4.01 7.87
CA ASP A 194 -2.58 -3.78 7.40
C ASP A 194 -3.32 -5.09 7.10
N ALA A 195 -2.61 -6.08 6.54
CA ALA A 195 -3.15 -7.43 6.32
C ALA A 195 -3.52 -8.12 7.64
N TYR A 196 -2.62 -8.12 8.62
CA TYR A 196 -2.89 -8.74 9.93
C TYR A 196 -4.02 -8.03 10.68
N TYR A 197 -4.06 -6.68 10.65
CA TYR A 197 -5.17 -5.91 11.17
C TYR A 197 -6.51 -6.26 10.49
N GLY A 198 -6.49 -6.60 9.21
CA GLY A 198 -7.65 -7.15 8.49
C GLY A 198 -8.15 -8.47 9.07
N THR A 199 -7.25 -9.42 9.32
CA THR A 199 -7.58 -10.71 9.97
C THR A 199 -8.15 -10.51 11.38
N VAL A 200 -7.62 -9.54 12.14
CA VAL A 200 -8.13 -9.22 13.47
C VAL A 200 -9.53 -8.59 13.44
N ARG A 201 -9.84 -7.76 12.41
CA ARG A 201 -11.21 -7.29 12.18
C ARG A 201 -12.15 -8.47 11.86
N GLN A 202 -11.74 -9.40 11.01
CA GLN A 202 -12.52 -10.60 10.70
C GLN A 202 -12.83 -11.42 11.97
N ALA A 203 -11.89 -11.51 12.92
CA ALA A 203 -12.14 -12.14 14.21
C ALA A 203 -13.25 -11.45 15.01
N GLY A 204 -13.30 -10.12 14.98
CA GLY A 204 -14.41 -9.34 15.52
C GLY A 204 -15.75 -9.67 14.85
N GLU A 205 -15.75 -9.79 13.53
CA GLU A 205 -16.94 -10.12 12.75
C GLU A 205 -17.47 -11.54 13.06
N GLU A 206 -16.59 -12.56 13.11
CA GLU A 206 -16.97 -13.92 13.49
C GLU A 206 -17.55 -13.97 14.92
N TRP A 207 -16.97 -13.20 15.84
CA TRP A 207 -17.46 -13.10 17.22
C TRP A 207 -18.88 -12.53 17.27
N ALA A 208 -19.13 -11.43 16.58
CA ALA A 208 -20.45 -10.81 16.50
C ALA A 208 -21.49 -11.75 15.87
N GLN A 209 -21.12 -12.45 14.80
CA GLN A 209 -22.01 -13.41 14.13
C GLN A 209 -22.45 -14.52 15.09
N ALA A 210 -21.51 -15.10 15.83
CA ALA A 210 -21.83 -16.18 16.74
C ALA A 210 -22.68 -15.74 17.94
N LEU A 211 -22.53 -14.49 18.40
CA LEU A 211 -23.42 -13.90 19.40
C LEU A 211 -24.84 -13.73 18.86
N PHE A 212 -24.98 -13.24 17.62
CA PHE A 212 -26.28 -13.02 16.99
C PHE A 212 -27.05 -14.33 16.76
N GLU A 213 -26.36 -15.41 16.39
CA GLU A 213 -26.97 -16.72 16.16
C GLU A 213 -27.32 -17.48 17.45
N GLU A 214 -27.14 -16.85 18.63
CA GLU A 214 -27.30 -17.45 19.96
C GLU A 214 -26.54 -18.79 20.13
N LYS A 215 -25.50 -19.00 19.32
CA LYS A 215 -24.68 -20.20 19.41
C LYS A 215 -23.83 -20.15 20.68
N ALA A 216 -23.67 -21.30 21.31
CA ALA A 216 -22.57 -21.50 22.25
C ALA A 216 -21.27 -21.18 21.49
N TRP A 217 -20.56 -20.14 21.93
CA TRP A 217 -19.30 -19.76 21.27
C TRP A 217 -18.31 -20.90 21.40
N ALA A 218 -17.84 -21.38 20.25
CA ALA A 218 -16.90 -22.49 20.14
C ALA A 218 -15.47 -22.03 19.81
N GLY A 219 -15.21 -20.72 19.89
CA GLY A 219 -13.97 -20.12 19.42
C GLY A 219 -14.03 -19.67 17.96
N PHE A 220 -12.92 -19.10 17.49
CA PHE A 220 -12.72 -18.71 16.09
C PHE A 220 -12.72 -19.93 15.16
N SER A 221 -13.09 -19.71 13.89
CA SER A 221 -12.98 -20.77 12.88
C SER A 221 -11.54 -21.30 12.78
N PRO A 222 -11.32 -22.60 12.47
CA PRO A 222 -9.97 -23.17 12.38
C PRO A 222 -9.06 -22.42 11.39
N ASP A 223 -9.62 -21.99 10.25
CA ASP A 223 -8.89 -21.25 9.24
C ASP A 223 -8.46 -19.87 9.76
N LEU A 224 -9.37 -19.15 10.43
CA LEU A 224 -9.05 -17.85 11.02
C LEU A 224 -8.03 -18.00 12.15
N ARG A 225 -8.16 -19.01 13.02
CA ARG A 225 -7.20 -19.28 14.09
C ARG A 225 -5.80 -19.52 13.52
N ASN A 226 -5.70 -20.33 12.46
CA ASN A 226 -4.44 -20.57 11.78
C ASN A 226 -3.84 -19.28 11.19
N GLN A 227 -4.66 -18.38 10.62
CA GLN A 227 -4.19 -17.08 10.13
C GLN A 227 -3.69 -16.17 11.27
N LEU A 228 -4.41 -16.11 12.39
CA LEU A 228 -4.02 -15.31 13.56
C LEU A 228 -2.72 -15.80 14.22
N GLU A 229 -2.49 -17.12 14.19
CA GLU A 229 -1.30 -17.78 14.74
C GLU A 229 -0.10 -17.82 13.78
N THR A 230 -0.32 -17.50 12.49
CA THR A 230 0.75 -17.46 11.49
C THR A 230 1.69 -16.28 11.79
N PRO A 231 3.01 -16.51 11.90
CA PRO A 231 3.98 -15.43 12.07
C PRO A 231 3.92 -14.42 10.93
N LEU A 232 4.05 -13.12 11.25
CA LEU A 232 4.05 -12.03 10.27
C LEU A 232 5.16 -12.19 9.24
N MET A 233 6.30 -12.74 9.67
CA MET A 233 7.46 -13.02 8.87
C MET A 233 8.01 -14.39 9.23
N GLU A 234 8.69 -15.02 8.26
CA GLU A 234 9.45 -16.25 8.45
C GLU A 234 10.35 -16.13 9.72
N PRO A 235 10.23 -17.04 10.72
CA PRO A 235 10.95 -16.97 11.99
C PRO A 235 12.46 -16.76 11.90
N GLU A 236 13.18 -17.49 11.04
CA GLU A 236 14.63 -17.34 10.88
C GLU A 236 14.99 -15.96 10.34
N ARG A 237 14.21 -15.43 9.39
CA ARG A 237 14.35 -14.07 8.87
C ARG A 237 14.07 -13.01 9.93
N PHE A 238 13.05 -13.20 10.76
CA PHE A 238 12.77 -12.32 11.89
C PHE A 238 13.92 -12.34 12.91
N LEU A 239 14.46 -13.51 13.24
CA LEU A 239 15.60 -13.64 14.17
C LEU A 239 16.84 -12.92 13.65
N ARG A 240 17.12 -12.99 12.34
CA ARG A 240 18.22 -12.23 11.72
C ARG A 240 18.01 -10.72 11.89
N LEU A 241 16.82 -10.20 11.57
CA LEU A 241 16.48 -8.78 11.75
C LEU A 241 16.62 -8.33 13.20
N ALA A 242 15.99 -9.08 14.11
CA ALA A 242 15.94 -8.73 15.52
C ALA A 242 17.33 -8.77 16.16
N ASN A 243 18.14 -9.79 15.88
CA ASN A 243 19.48 -9.89 16.47
C ASN A 243 20.44 -8.86 15.86
N ALA A 244 20.32 -8.57 14.56
CA ALA A 244 21.12 -7.52 13.94
C ALA A 244 20.88 -6.15 14.61
N SER A 245 19.62 -5.82 14.94
CA SER A 245 19.32 -4.55 15.61
C SER A 245 19.89 -4.45 17.03
N TRP A 246 20.20 -5.57 17.69
CA TRP A 246 20.85 -5.60 19.01
C TRP A 246 22.37 -5.74 18.96
N SER A 247 22.94 -6.19 17.85
CA SER A 247 24.36 -6.55 17.73
C SER A 247 25.25 -5.42 17.17
N SER A 248 24.68 -4.26 16.81
CA SER A 248 25.48 -3.10 16.39
C SER A 248 26.34 -2.58 17.56
N PRO A 249 27.67 -2.40 17.36
CA PRO A 249 28.58 -1.85 18.37
C PRO A 249 28.31 -0.35 18.57
N GLY A 250 27.36 -0.04 19.44
CA GLY A 250 26.97 1.35 19.74
C GLY A 250 25.82 1.52 20.74
N HIS A 251 25.29 0.43 21.32
CA HIS A 251 24.30 0.49 22.41
C HIS A 251 24.92 0.89 23.76
N ASP A 252 25.76 1.93 23.77
CA ASP A 252 26.09 2.67 24.98
C ASP A 252 25.06 3.78 25.19
N GLU A 253 24.71 3.97 26.45
CA GLU A 253 23.71 4.88 26.96
C GLU A 253 23.90 6.31 26.42
N THR A 254 22.81 6.93 25.94
CA THR A 254 22.68 8.33 25.46
C THR A 254 23.03 8.63 23.98
N GLY A 255 22.39 7.93 23.04
CA GLY A 255 22.30 8.41 21.66
C GLY A 255 21.67 7.35 20.76
N GLY A 256 20.78 7.74 19.85
CA GLY A 256 20.31 6.82 18.81
C GLY A 256 21.46 6.37 17.90
N PRO A 257 21.25 5.33 17.05
CA PRO A 257 22.29 4.83 16.15
C PRO A 257 22.90 5.96 15.33
N SER A 258 24.19 5.89 15.06
CA SER A 258 24.89 6.82 14.17
C SER A 258 24.29 6.79 12.75
N PRO A 259 24.52 7.83 11.92
CA PRO A 259 24.08 7.83 10.53
C PRO A 259 24.57 6.61 9.72
N GLU A 260 25.78 6.14 10.01
CA GLU A 260 26.38 4.96 9.37
C GLU A 260 25.66 3.67 9.78
N GLU A 261 25.44 3.47 11.08
CA GLU A 261 24.69 2.31 11.58
C GLU A 261 23.26 2.29 11.03
N ARG A 262 22.60 3.45 10.90
CA ARG A 262 21.28 3.52 10.26
C ARG A 262 21.29 3.10 8.80
N ALA A 263 22.32 3.50 8.05
CA ALA A 263 22.47 3.12 6.65
C ALA A 263 22.72 1.60 6.53
N GLU A 264 23.58 1.05 7.40
CA GLU A 264 23.85 -0.38 7.45
C GLU A 264 22.61 -1.20 7.85
N ILE A 265 21.87 -0.77 8.87
CA ILE A 265 20.60 -1.39 9.28
C ILE A 265 19.61 -1.38 8.12
N LEU A 266 19.48 -0.25 7.42
CA LEU A 266 18.59 -0.12 6.26
C LEU A 266 18.97 -1.10 5.13
N LEU A 267 20.26 -1.22 4.80
CA LEU A 267 20.71 -2.15 3.76
C LEU A 267 20.56 -3.61 4.18
N ASN A 268 20.77 -3.92 5.46
CA ASN A 268 20.51 -5.25 6.01
C ASN A 268 19.02 -5.60 5.97
N GLN A 269 18.13 -4.62 6.23
CA GLN A 269 16.69 -4.80 6.04
C GLN A 269 16.36 -5.05 4.56
N MET A 270 16.96 -4.29 3.64
CA MET A 270 16.78 -4.49 2.20
C MET A 270 17.23 -5.89 1.75
N SER A 271 18.42 -6.35 2.15
CA SER A 271 18.93 -7.69 1.77
C SER A 271 18.00 -8.81 2.24
N LEU A 272 17.34 -8.63 3.38
CA LEU A 272 16.38 -9.57 3.92
C LEU A 272 15.03 -9.50 3.19
N MET A 273 14.67 -8.38 2.59
CA MET A 273 13.50 -8.24 1.70
C MET A 273 13.72 -8.75 0.28
N TYR A 274 14.89 -9.31 0.00
CA TYR A 274 15.24 -9.80 -1.32
C TYR A 274 14.33 -10.93 -1.81
N ASN A 275 13.75 -10.74 -2.99
CA ASN A 275 12.87 -11.69 -3.66
C ASN A 275 13.68 -12.55 -4.65
N THR A 276 13.94 -13.80 -4.26
CA THR A 276 14.71 -14.76 -5.07
C THR A 276 14.05 -15.08 -6.41
N SER A 277 12.72 -14.94 -6.56
CA SER A 277 12.04 -15.15 -7.85
C SER A 277 12.37 -14.08 -8.90
N LYS A 278 12.78 -12.89 -8.46
CA LYS A 278 13.18 -11.76 -9.31
C LYS A 278 14.70 -11.55 -9.36
N ALA A 279 15.45 -12.47 -8.76
CA ALA A 279 16.90 -12.42 -8.65
C ALA A 279 17.60 -12.18 -10.00
N PRO A 280 18.76 -11.49 -10.00
CA PRO A 280 19.61 -11.41 -11.17
C PRO A 280 20.03 -12.81 -11.67
N PRO A 281 20.26 -12.98 -12.97
CA PRO A 281 20.55 -14.30 -13.57
C PRO A 281 21.93 -14.86 -13.17
N ARG A 282 22.85 -13.99 -12.75
CA ARG A 282 24.19 -14.31 -12.25
C ARG A 282 24.41 -13.61 -10.89
N ARG A 283 25.44 -14.02 -10.14
CA ARG A 283 25.87 -13.29 -8.93
C ARG A 283 26.09 -11.83 -9.32
N THR A 284 25.49 -10.90 -8.58
CA THR A 284 25.53 -9.46 -8.88
C THR A 284 25.83 -8.69 -7.61
N ILE A 285 26.76 -7.75 -7.70
CA ILE A 285 27.19 -6.92 -6.58
C ILE A 285 26.73 -5.49 -6.82
N LEU A 286 25.82 -5.03 -5.96
CA LEU A 286 25.36 -3.65 -5.92
C LEU A 286 26.15 -2.90 -4.86
N GLU A 287 26.88 -1.86 -5.27
CA GLU A 287 27.51 -0.92 -4.37
C GLU A 287 26.57 0.25 -4.06
N MET A 288 26.38 0.51 -2.77
CA MET A 288 25.68 1.65 -2.21
C MET A 288 26.72 2.64 -1.67
N ASN A 289 27.09 3.63 -2.48
CA ASN A 289 28.03 4.68 -2.11
C ASN A 289 27.28 5.86 -1.49
N PHE A 290 27.43 6.04 -0.18
CA PHE A 290 26.83 7.14 0.56
C PHE A 290 27.79 8.34 0.62
N GLN A 291 27.47 9.40 -0.12
CA GLN A 291 28.34 10.58 -0.25
C GLN A 291 28.46 11.37 1.05
N ASP A 292 27.35 11.54 1.76
CA ASP A 292 27.28 12.19 3.06
C ASP A 292 28.06 11.46 4.16
N LEU A 293 28.16 10.13 4.04
CA LEU A 293 28.90 9.28 4.99
C LEU A 293 30.35 8.99 4.54
N GLN A 294 30.72 9.34 3.30
CA GLN A 294 32.00 8.97 2.68
C GLN A 294 32.29 7.47 2.81
N ARG A 295 31.25 6.63 2.70
CA ARG A 295 31.32 5.19 2.95
C ARG A 295 30.50 4.43 1.91
N SER A 296 31.03 3.28 1.46
CA SER A 296 30.31 2.34 0.59
C SER A 296 29.91 1.09 1.36
N PHE A 297 28.75 0.55 1.01
CA PHE A 297 28.29 -0.79 1.42
C PHE A 297 27.94 -1.60 0.19
N TYR A 298 27.91 -2.92 0.31
CA TYR A 298 27.75 -3.81 -0.84
C TYR A 298 26.64 -4.82 -0.57
N LEU A 299 25.66 -4.87 -1.48
CA LEU A 299 24.64 -5.91 -1.53
C LEU A 299 25.09 -6.99 -2.51
N VAL A 300 25.42 -8.17 -1.99
CA VAL A 300 25.80 -9.34 -2.78
C VAL A 300 24.54 -10.15 -3.02
N MET A 301 24.11 -10.27 -4.27
CA MET A 301 22.88 -10.95 -4.66
C MET A 301 23.18 -12.17 -5.52
N ASP A 302 22.54 -13.28 -5.20
CA ASP A 302 22.51 -14.48 -6.04
C ASP A 302 21.07 -15.03 -6.17
N LYS A 303 20.90 -16.21 -6.78
CA LYS A 303 19.57 -16.81 -6.97
C LYS A 303 18.90 -17.29 -5.68
N THR A 304 19.66 -17.38 -4.59
CA THR A 304 19.26 -18.00 -3.32
C THR A 304 19.25 -17.03 -2.16
N SER A 305 20.04 -15.97 -2.20
CA SER A 305 20.25 -15.06 -1.08
C SER A 305 20.68 -13.66 -1.52
N CYS A 306 20.53 -12.72 -0.59
CA CYS A 306 21.19 -11.42 -0.64
C CYS A 306 21.83 -11.14 0.73
N THR A 307 23.09 -10.71 0.73
CA THR A 307 23.84 -10.35 1.95
C THR A 307 24.44 -8.96 1.82
N VAL A 308 24.70 -8.32 2.96
CA VAL A 308 25.40 -7.03 3.02
C VAL A 308 26.85 -7.27 3.43
N ALA A 309 27.77 -6.57 2.77
CA ALA A 309 29.18 -6.48 3.14
C ALA A 309 29.58 -5.00 3.26
N ASP A 310 30.55 -4.72 4.12
CA ASP A 310 31.06 -3.39 4.43
C ASP A 310 32.46 -3.12 3.84
N SER A 311 33.13 -4.15 3.32
CA SER A 311 34.42 -4.06 2.63
C SER A 311 34.41 -4.74 1.26
N PRO A 312 35.03 -4.12 0.23
CA PRO A 312 35.21 -4.76 -1.07
C PRO A 312 36.26 -5.89 -1.07
N GLU A 313 37.12 -5.95 -0.06
CA GLU A 313 38.23 -6.92 0.06
C GLU A 313 37.71 -8.36 0.18
N ASP A 314 36.50 -8.54 0.74
CA ASP A 314 35.86 -9.84 0.95
C ASP A 314 35.01 -10.33 -0.24
N LEU A 315 34.88 -9.52 -1.30
CA LEU A 315 33.85 -9.73 -2.32
C LEU A 315 34.31 -10.51 -3.56
N ASN A 316 35.61 -10.78 -3.71
CA ASN A 316 36.21 -11.41 -4.90
C ASN A 316 35.66 -10.79 -6.19
N LEU A 317 35.79 -9.47 -6.33
CA LEU A 317 35.32 -8.69 -7.48
C LEU A 317 36.11 -9.07 -8.74
N GLU A 318 35.44 -9.50 -9.81
CA GLU A 318 36.05 -9.57 -11.14
C GLU A 318 36.40 -8.13 -11.59
N ASP A 319 37.65 -7.90 -12.01
CA ASP A 319 38.18 -6.59 -12.43
C ASP A 319 38.13 -5.45 -11.39
N GLY A 320 37.84 -5.74 -10.12
CA GLY A 320 37.85 -4.76 -9.03
C GLY A 320 36.71 -3.73 -9.07
N LYS A 321 35.61 -4.04 -9.77
CA LYS A 321 34.44 -3.14 -9.90
C LYS A 321 33.14 -3.84 -9.52
N SER A 322 32.24 -3.10 -8.88
CA SER A 322 30.86 -3.52 -8.64
C SER A 322 30.09 -3.60 -9.97
N ASP A 323 29.10 -4.50 -10.06
CA ASP A 323 28.28 -4.63 -11.27
C ASP A 323 27.40 -3.40 -11.46
N CYS A 324 26.93 -2.81 -10.36
CA CYS A 324 26.11 -1.62 -10.33
C CYS A 324 26.49 -0.79 -9.10
N THR A 325 26.62 0.53 -9.25
CA THR A 325 26.89 1.46 -8.17
C THR A 325 25.78 2.49 -8.10
N ILE A 326 25.21 2.68 -6.92
CA ILE A 326 24.28 3.76 -6.61
C ILE A 326 25.02 4.76 -5.73
N THR A 327 25.16 5.98 -6.21
CA THR A 327 25.77 7.10 -5.47
C THR A 327 24.66 8.03 -4.97
N THR A 328 24.44 8.08 -3.66
CA THR A 328 23.32 8.79 -3.02
C THR A 328 23.74 9.33 -1.64
N ASP A 329 22.91 10.16 -1.00
CA ASP A 329 22.99 10.42 0.44
C ASP A 329 22.18 9.38 1.22
N ALA A 330 22.61 9.04 2.43
CA ALA A 330 21.92 8.07 3.31
C ALA A 330 20.51 8.54 3.68
N SER A 331 20.34 9.83 3.96
CA SER A 331 19.00 10.39 4.26
C SER A 331 18.06 10.34 3.07
N LEU A 332 18.57 10.56 1.85
CA LEU A 332 17.79 10.49 0.62
C LEU A 332 17.34 9.05 0.36
N TRP A 333 18.27 8.10 0.49
CA TRP A 333 17.96 6.69 0.28
C TRP A 333 16.96 6.16 1.29
N ALA A 334 17.08 6.55 2.56
CA ALA A 334 16.12 6.19 3.59
C ALA A 334 14.72 6.74 3.30
N ALA A 335 14.60 7.96 2.78
CA ALA A 335 13.30 8.53 2.36
C ALA A 335 12.70 7.80 1.14
N ILE A 336 13.54 7.35 0.20
CA ILE A 336 13.09 6.50 -0.92
C ILE A 336 12.59 5.14 -0.40
N ALA A 337 13.35 4.49 0.49
CA ALA A 337 12.97 3.20 1.07
C ALA A 337 11.67 3.26 1.88
N ARG A 338 11.40 4.39 2.56
CA ARG A 338 10.14 4.64 3.27
C ARG A 338 8.95 5.00 2.35
N GLY A 339 9.19 5.16 1.05
CA GLY A 339 8.17 5.61 0.09
C GLY A 339 7.77 7.08 0.25
N GLU A 340 8.57 7.89 0.97
CA GLU A 340 8.37 9.34 1.11
C GLU A 340 8.79 10.08 -0.17
N LEU A 341 9.78 9.53 -0.88
CA LEU A 341 10.27 10.03 -2.16
C LEU A 341 10.21 8.94 -3.22
N ASP A 342 9.80 9.31 -4.43
CA ASP A 342 9.82 8.41 -5.57
C ASP A 342 11.27 8.22 -6.04
N GLY A 343 11.76 6.98 -5.98
CA GLY A 343 13.13 6.64 -6.39
C GLY A 343 13.38 6.93 -7.88
N THR A 344 12.38 6.74 -8.74
CA THR A 344 12.53 7.05 -10.17
C THR A 344 12.63 8.56 -10.40
N GLU A 345 11.85 9.36 -9.67
CA GLU A 345 11.94 10.83 -9.69
C GLU A 345 13.30 11.31 -9.19
N ALA A 346 13.79 10.76 -8.08
CA ALA A 346 15.09 11.12 -7.50
C ALA A 346 16.24 10.81 -8.46
N LEU A 347 16.16 9.72 -9.23
CA LEU A 347 17.11 9.40 -10.29
C LEU A 347 17.04 10.40 -11.46
N ILE A 348 15.82 10.64 -12.00
CA ILE A 348 15.62 11.52 -13.17
C ILE A 348 16.05 12.96 -12.87
N THR A 349 15.82 13.42 -11.65
CA THR A 349 16.21 14.75 -11.19
C THR A 349 17.69 14.85 -10.77
N GLY A 350 18.44 13.75 -10.87
CA GLY A 350 19.87 13.70 -10.59
C GLY A 350 20.23 13.80 -9.11
N ARG A 351 19.29 13.48 -8.19
CA ARG A 351 19.52 13.48 -6.74
C ARG A 351 20.35 12.30 -6.27
N TYR A 352 20.35 11.22 -7.03
CA TYR A 352 21.33 10.15 -6.92
C TYR A 352 21.75 9.70 -8.31
N LYS A 353 22.88 9.00 -8.41
CA LYS A 353 23.45 8.52 -9.68
C LYS A 353 23.56 7.01 -9.68
N VAL A 354 23.45 6.43 -10.87
CA VAL A 354 23.63 4.99 -11.09
C VAL A 354 24.67 4.79 -12.17
N THR A 355 25.67 3.94 -11.91
CA THR A 355 26.68 3.53 -12.89
C THR A 355 26.78 2.01 -12.94
N GLY A 356 27.10 1.43 -14.10
CA GLY A 356 27.15 -0.03 -14.29
C GLY A 356 25.85 -0.59 -14.89
N ASP A 357 25.43 -1.77 -14.43
CA ASP A 357 24.23 -2.48 -14.91
C ASP A 357 22.95 -1.83 -14.36
N THR A 358 22.36 -0.97 -15.18
CA THR A 358 21.10 -0.26 -14.86
C THR A 358 19.87 -1.17 -14.86
N SER A 359 19.97 -2.41 -15.36
CA SER A 359 18.86 -3.37 -15.32
C SER A 359 18.48 -3.74 -13.88
N LEU A 360 19.40 -3.59 -12.93
CA LEU A 360 19.16 -3.80 -11.51
C LEU A 360 18.12 -2.82 -10.95
N ILE A 361 18.18 -1.54 -11.35
CA ILE A 361 17.22 -0.52 -10.90
C ILE A 361 15.80 -0.85 -11.37
N ILE A 362 15.68 -1.35 -12.60
CA ILE A 362 14.40 -1.81 -13.15
C ILE A 362 13.87 -2.98 -12.32
N ARG A 363 14.71 -3.97 -11.99
CA ARG A 363 14.32 -5.09 -11.13
C ARG A 363 13.90 -4.64 -9.73
N MET A 364 14.60 -3.66 -9.16
CA MET A 364 14.22 -3.04 -7.88
C MET A 364 12.84 -2.41 -7.96
N GLY A 365 12.56 -1.63 -9.01
CA GLY A 365 11.23 -1.07 -9.27
C GLY A 365 10.15 -2.13 -9.54
N ASP A 366 10.54 -3.28 -10.09
CA ASP A 366 9.67 -4.44 -10.30
C ASP A 366 9.56 -5.33 -9.06
N GLY A 367 10.10 -4.94 -7.89
CA GLY A 367 9.90 -5.62 -6.61
C GLY A 367 10.97 -6.63 -6.22
N LEU A 368 12.23 -6.39 -6.59
CA LEU A 368 13.39 -7.19 -6.14
C LEU A 368 13.54 -7.21 -4.62
N PHE A 369 13.06 -6.18 -3.92
CA PHE A 369 13.15 -6.02 -2.47
C PHE A 369 11.77 -5.90 -1.79
N ASP A 370 10.74 -6.59 -2.31
CA ASP A 370 9.35 -6.54 -1.80
C ASP A 370 9.01 -7.67 -0.81
N GLY A 371 9.98 -8.48 -0.38
CA GLY A 371 9.84 -9.43 0.73
C GLY A 371 8.96 -10.68 0.48
N SER A 372 8.40 -10.85 -0.72
CA SER A 372 7.56 -12.00 -1.08
C SER A 372 8.38 -13.19 -1.59
N SER A 373 8.78 -14.07 -0.67
CA SER A 373 9.03 -15.48 -1.00
C SER A 373 7.71 -16.25 -0.94
N GLU A 374 7.42 -17.05 -1.96
CA GLU A 374 6.20 -17.83 -2.17
C GLU A 374 5.65 -18.49 -0.89
N SER A 375 4.51 -17.99 -0.40
CA SER A 375 3.51 -18.81 0.27
C SER A 375 2.12 -18.34 -0.17
N ALA A 376 1.26 -19.32 -0.47
CA ALA A 376 0.05 -19.18 -1.25
C ALA A 376 -1.01 -18.30 -0.57
N ILE A 377 -1.53 -17.29 -1.28
CA ILE A 377 -2.96 -16.90 -1.35
C ILE A 377 -3.15 -16.20 -2.71
N GLY A 378 -4.20 -16.62 -3.44
CA GLY A 378 -4.54 -16.12 -4.78
C GLY A 378 -4.92 -14.63 -4.82
N PRO A 379 -5.05 -14.05 -6.02
CA PRO A 379 -5.02 -12.62 -6.24
C PRO A 379 -6.31 -11.95 -5.72
N GLN A 380 -6.18 -11.12 -4.69
CA GLN A 380 -7.11 -10.01 -4.45
C GLN A 380 -6.40 -8.68 -4.66
N GLU A 381 -6.97 -7.88 -5.57
CA GLU A 381 -6.48 -6.55 -5.95
C GLU A 381 -6.59 -5.56 -4.77
N GLY A 382 -5.58 -5.57 -3.91
CA GLY A 382 -5.28 -4.47 -2.99
C GLY A 382 -4.47 -3.39 -3.72
N LYS A 383 -5.00 -2.16 -3.77
CA LYS A 383 -4.38 -0.98 -4.39
C LYS A 383 -3.11 -0.55 -3.63
N GLY A 384 -1.99 -1.21 -3.87
CA GLY A 384 -0.64 -0.73 -3.56
C GLY A 384 -0.10 0.15 -4.69
N ARG A 385 0.17 1.43 -4.40
CA ARG A 385 0.86 2.35 -5.31
C ARG A 385 2.33 1.96 -5.39
N GLY A 386 2.66 1.07 -6.31
CA GLY A 386 4.03 0.67 -6.63
C GLY A 386 4.16 -0.10 -7.95
N GLY A 387 3.09 -0.27 -8.71
CA GLY A 387 3.15 -0.86 -10.04
C GLY A 387 3.50 0.19 -11.09
N ALA A 388 4.31 -0.19 -12.08
CA ALA A 388 4.41 0.47 -13.37
C ALA A 388 3.04 1.03 -13.80
N PRO A 389 2.96 2.25 -14.34
CA PRO A 389 1.73 3.03 -14.39
C PRO A 389 0.61 2.19 -15.02
N LYS A 390 -0.35 1.76 -14.18
CA LYS A 390 -1.64 1.25 -14.65
C LYS A 390 -2.23 2.39 -15.47
N ASN A 391 -2.20 2.25 -16.80
CA ASN A 391 -2.90 3.15 -17.72
C ASN A 391 -4.32 3.33 -17.17
N PRO A 392 -4.73 4.55 -16.77
CA PRO A 392 -6.13 4.78 -16.50
C PRO A 392 -6.90 4.39 -17.76
N SER A 393 -7.90 3.53 -17.58
CA SER A 393 -8.79 3.06 -18.64
C SER A 393 -9.49 4.26 -19.29
N GLY A 394 -8.88 4.75 -20.39
CA GLY A 394 -9.34 5.88 -21.17
C GLY A 394 -8.18 6.74 -21.64
N ASN A 395 -7.62 6.41 -22.81
CA ASN A 395 -6.58 7.22 -23.45
C ASN A 395 -7.17 8.59 -23.83
N PRO A 396 -6.88 9.71 -23.12
CA PRO A 396 -7.61 10.96 -23.30
C PRO A 396 -7.38 11.59 -24.68
N LEU A 397 -6.24 11.27 -25.32
CA LEU A 397 -5.95 11.67 -26.70
C LEU A 397 -6.89 11.02 -27.71
N PHE A 398 -7.30 9.77 -27.48
CA PHE A 398 -8.19 9.05 -28.39
C PHE A 398 -9.57 9.73 -28.49
N LEU A 399 -10.10 10.20 -27.36
CA LEU A 399 -11.34 10.99 -27.31
C LEU A 399 -11.21 12.27 -28.16
N GLY A 400 -10.10 13.00 -28.03
CA GLY A 400 -9.82 14.19 -28.84
C GLY A 400 -9.69 13.92 -30.35
N LEU A 401 -9.28 12.70 -30.74
CA LEU A 401 -9.13 12.29 -32.14
C LEU A 401 -10.44 11.81 -32.79
N LEU A 402 -11.50 11.53 -32.04
CA LEU A 402 -12.77 11.01 -32.60
C LEU A 402 -13.39 11.89 -33.70
N PRO A 403 -13.45 13.24 -33.58
CA PRO A 403 -13.93 14.10 -34.68
C PRO A 403 -13.11 13.95 -35.96
N TRP A 404 -11.79 13.79 -35.82
CA TRP A 404 -10.86 13.61 -36.95
C TRP A 404 -11.05 12.25 -37.61
N ILE A 405 -11.21 11.19 -36.82
CA ILE A 405 -11.48 9.83 -37.32
C ILE A 405 -12.80 9.82 -38.09
N LEU A 406 -13.84 10.48 -37.58
CA LEU A 406 -15.12 10.63 -38.29
C LEU A 406 -14.90 11.26 -39.68
N CYS A 407 -14.15 12.37 -39.76
CA CYS A 407 -13.83 13.01 -41.03
C CYS A 407 -13.00 12.11 -41.95
N TRP A 408 -11.94 11.47 -41.46
CA TRP A 408 -11.06 10.64 -42.28
C TRP A 408 -11.74 9.39 -42.85
N VAL A 409 -12.73 8.84 -42.15
CA VAL A 409 -13.48 7.66 -42.59
C VAL A 409 -14.59 8.05 -43.57
N PHE A 410 -15.36 9.10 -43.27
CA PHE A 410 -16.61 9.38 -43.99
C PHE A 410 -16.49 10.43 -45.09
N LEU A 411 -15.53 11.37 -45.04
CA LEU A 411 -15.34 12.33 -46.15
C LEU A 411 -14.93 11.66 -47.48
N PRO A 412 -14.08 10.61 -47.51
CA PRO A 412 -13.81 9.88 -48.75
C PRO A 412 -15.05 9.19 -49.34
N LEU A 413 -16.08 8.95 -48.53
CA LEU A 413 -17.36 8.35 -48.93
C LEU A 413 -18.38 9.41 -49.37
N GLY A 414 -17.91 10.56 -49.85
CA GLY A 414 -18.72 11.70 -50.30
C GLY A 414 -19.76 11.41 -51.40
N HIS A 415 -19.68 10.23 -52.05
CA HIS A 415 -20.69 9.73 -52.98
C HIS A 415 -21.92 9.11 -52.27
N VAL A 416 -21.80 8.81 -50.97
CA VAL A 416 -22.84 8.21 -50.11
C VAL A 416 -23.33 9.20 -49.06
N LEU A 417 -22.45 10.06 -48.54
CA LEU A 417 -22.74 10.99 -47.44
C LEU A 417 -22.34 12.43 -47.81
N ASP A 418 -23.18 13.40 -47.45
CA ASP A 418 -22.88 14.82 -47.67
C ASP A 418 -21.69 15.28 -46.82
N HIS A 419 -20.70 15.93 -47.46
CA HIS A 419 -19.47 16.39 -46.79
C HIS A 419 -19.74 17.42 -45.68
N ASN A 420 -20.72 18.31 -45.88
CA ASN A 420 -21.09 19.32 -44.90
C ASN A 420 -21.76 18.66 -43.68
N LEU A 421 -22.55 17.61 -43.89
CA LEU A 421 -23.13 16.83 -42.78
C LEU A 421 -22.03 16.15 -41.95
N VAL A 422 -21.04 15.53 -42.59
CA VAL A 422 -19.91 14.88 -41.88
C VAL A 422 -19.12 15.91 -41.07
N LEU A 423 -18.79 17.07 -41.66
CA LEU A 423 -18.07 18.16 -40.98
C LEU A 423 -18.90 18.78 -39.85
N LEU A 424 -20.20 18.94 -40.02
CA LEU A 424 -21.10 19.44 -38.98
C LEU A 424 -21.17 18.47 -37.80
N LEU A 425 -21.29 17.16 -38.05
CA LEU A 425 -21.28 16.14 -37.00
C LEU A 425 -19.93 16.12 -36.25
N ALA A 426 -18.81 16.22 -36.97
CA ALA A 426 -17.49 16.31 -36.36
C ALA A 426 -17.35 17.59 -35.49
N LEU A 427 -17.87 18.72 -35.98
CA LEU A 427 -17.85 19.98 -35.24
C LEU A 427 -18.71 19.92 -33.96
N VAL A 428 -19.91 19.35 -34.03
CA VAL A 428 -20.78 19.14 -32.86
C VAL A 428 -20.11 18.22 -31.85
N LEU A 429 -19.53 17.10 -32.30
CA LEU A 429 -18.80 16.17 -31.46
C LEU A 429 -17.59 16.85 -30.78
N SER A 430 -16.84 17.66 -31.52
CA SER A 430 -15.70 18.41 -30.98
C SER A 430 -16.12 19.43 -29.93
N ASN A 431 -17.24 20.13 -30.11
CA ASN A 431 -17.78 21.06 -29.10
C ASN A 431 -18.26 20.31 -27.85
N GLY A 432 -18.88 19.13 -28.00
CA GLY A 432 -19.27 18.27 -26.89
C GLY A 432 -18.07 17.79 -26.06
N ILE A 433 -16.99 17.36 -26.74
CA ILE A 433 -15.74 16.94 -26.08
C ILE A 433 -15.09 18.12 -25.35
N LEU A 434 -15.04 19.31 -25.96
CA LEU A 434 -14.51 20.51 -25.31
C LEU A 434 -15.32 20.87 -24.06
N TRP A 435 -16.66 20.83 -24.13
CA TRP A 435 -17.53 21.09 -22.99
C TRP A 435 -17.30 20.11 -21.83
N MET A 436 -17.24 18.80 -22.14
CA MET A 436 -16.96 17.76 -21.14
C MET A 436 -15.57 17.91 -20.50
N SER A 437 -14.54 18.15 -21.33
CA SER A 437 -13.16 18.32 -20.87
C SER A 437 -12.99 19.61 -20.06
N GLY A 438 -13.69 20.68 -20.43
CA GLY A 438 -13.70 21.96 -19.73
C GLY A 438 -14.33 21.85 -18.33
N ARG A 439 -15.45 21.13 -18.19
CA ARG A 439 -16.12 20.91 -16.89
C ARG A 439 -15.22 20.22 -15.86
N ASN A 440 -14.32 19.37 -16.33
CA ASN A 440 -13.38 18.62 -15.50
C ASN A 440 -12.01 19.31 -15.36
N ASN A 441 -11.85 20.55 -15.85
CA ASN A 441 -10.59 21.30 -15.90
C ASN A 441 -9.45 20.51 -16.57
N ARG A 442 -9.78 19.75 -17.62
CA ARG A 442 -8.90 18.81 -18.34
C ARG A 442 -8.74 19.15 -19.83
N ALA A 443 -9.27 20.29 -20.29
CA ALA A 443 -9.14 20.72 -21.68
C ALA A 443 -7.69 21.08 -22.02
N THR A 444 -7.16 20.50 -23.08
CA THR A 444 -5.82 20.75 -23.63
C THR A 444 -5.91 21.66 -24.84
N TRP A 445 -4.75 22.05 -25.37
CA TRP A 445 -4.64 22.77 -26.65
C TRP A 445 -5.49 22.12 -27.76
N TYR A 446 -5.52 20.78 -27.81
CA TYR A 446 -6.24 20.03 -28.83
C TYR A 446 -7.75 20.25 -28.81
N GLU A 447 -8.36 20.23 -27.62
CA GLU A 447 -9.81 20.40 -27.49
C GLU A 447 -10.25 21.82 -27.85
N TYR A 448 -9.39 22.83 -27.65
CA TYR A 448 -9.67 24.21 -28.06
C TYR A 448 -9.49 24.45 -29.56
N THR A 449 -8.51 23.83 -30.20
CA THR A 449 -8.24 24.06 -31.63
C THR A 449 -9.12 23.25 -32.57
N ASN A 450 -9.61 22.07 -32.15
CA ASN A 450 -10.44 21.21 -33.01
C ASN A 450 -11.72 21.89 -33.51
N PRO A 451 -12.56 22.55 -32.68
CA PRO A 451 -13.76 23.22 -33.16
C PRO A 451 -13.46 24.36 -34.14
N LEU A 452 -12.35 25.08 -33.93
CA LEU A 452 -11.93 26.18 -34.79
C LEU A 452 -11.54 25.68 -36.19
N ILE A 453 -10.73 24.62 -36.24
CA ILE A 453 -10.27 24.01 -37.48
C ILE A 453 -11.46 23.40 -38.24
N LEU A 454 -12.28 22.60 -37.57
CA LEU A 454 -13.46 21.97 -38.18
C LEU A 454 -14.49 23.00 -38.65
N GLY A 455 -14.68 24.08 -37.90
CA GLY A 455 -15.55 25.20 -38.29
C GLY A 455 -15.06 25.93 -39.53
N LEU A 456 -13.74 26.18 -39.62
CA LEU A 456 -13.12 26.76 -40.81
C LEU A 456 -13.30 25.86 -42.03
N LEU A 457 -13.07 24.56 -41.88
CA LEU A 457 -13.21 23.58 -42.95
C LEU A 457 -14.66 23.45 -43.43
N LEU A 458 -15.62 23.46 -42.51
CA LEU A 458 -17.05 23.54 -42.83
C LEU A 458 -17.38 24.83 -43.57
N GLY A 459 -16.87 25.98 -43.12
CA GLY A 459 -17.06 27.27 -43.80
C GLY A 459 -16.52 27.26 -45.23
N VAL A 460 -15.31 26.72 -45.44
CA VAL A 460 -14.73 26.55 -46.78
C VAL A 460 -15.59 25.62 -47.65
N SER A 461 -16.09 24.51 -47.09
CA SER A 461 -16.98 23.58 -47.80
C SER A 461 -18.30 24.22 -48.23
N LEU A 462 -18.87 25.09 -47.39
CA LEU A 462 -20.11 25.81 -47.69
C LEU A 462 -19.93 26.89 -48.76
N VAL A 463 -18.80 27.61 -48.74
CA VAL A 463 -18.49 28.66 -49.72
C VAL A 463 -18.04 28.06 -51.06
N PHE A 464 -17.32 26.94 -51.02
CA PHE A 464 -16.77 26.25 -52.17
C PHE A 464 -17.23 24.78 -52.17
N PRO A 465 -18.43 24.46 -52.68
CA PRO A 465 -19.00 23.09 -52.63
C PRO A 465 -18.13 22.01 -53.30
N ASP A 466 -17.33 22.41 -54.30
CA ASP A 466 -16.40 21.52 -55.00
C ASP A 466 -15.07 21.28 -54.26
N PHE A 467 -14.83 21.95 -53.12
CA PHE A 467 -13.53 21.92 -52.44
C PHE A 467 -13.15 20.51 -52.00
N PHE A 468 -13.96 19.84 -51.19
CA PHE A 468 -13.69 18.47 -50.74
C PHE A 468 -13.78 17.42 -51.86
N PRO A 469 -14.73 17.51 -52.81
CA PRO A 469 -14.71 16.65 -54.01
C PRO A 469 -13.40 16.70 -54.80
N LYS A 470 -12.74 17.87 -54.87
CA LYS A 470 -11.46 18.06 -55.58
C LYS A 470 -10.24 17.76 -54.70
N ALA A 471 -10.20 18.29 -53.49
CA ALA A 471 -9.06 18.20 -52.58
C ALA A 471 -9.02 16.91 -51.74
N GLY A 472 -10.13 16.17 -51.68
CA GLY A 472 -10.28 14.97 -50.85
C GLY A 472 -10.03 15.28 -49.37
N VAL A 473 -9.40 14.34 -48.67
CA VAL A 473 -9.04 14.47 -47.24
C VAL A 473 -7.68 15.11 -46.99
N VAL A 474 -6.96 15.54 -48.03
CA VAL A 474 -5.61 16.14 -47.90
C VAL A 474 -5.60 17.36 -46.98
N PRO A 475 -6.57 18.31 -47.07
CA PRO A 475 -6.60 19.46 -46.16
C PRO A 475 -6.74 19.05 -44.68
N MET A 476 -7.36 17.89 -44.39
CA MET A 476 -7.46 17.38 -43.01
C MET A 476 -6.09 16.99 -42.45
N TYR A 477 -5.29 16.27 -43.24
CA TYR A 477 -3.97 15.82 -42.78
C TYR A 477 -2.98 16.98 -42.67
N LEU A 478 -3.07 17.96 -43.56
CA LEU A 478 -2.29 19.20 -43.44
C LEU A 478 -2.69 20.00 -42.19
N ALA A 479 -3.99 20.11 -41.91
CA ALA A 479 -4.47 20.77 -40.71
C ALA A 479 -4.05 20.04 -39.42
N ALA A 480 -4.12 18.70 -39.40
CA ALA A 480 -3.65 17.89 -38.28
C ALA A 480 -2.12 18.03 -38.09
N SER A 481 -1.34 17.98 -39.16
CA SER A 481 0.12 18.21 -39.12
C SER A 481 0.46 19.58 -38.53
N ALA A 482 -0.20 20.64 -39.02
CA ALA A 482 0.00 22.00 -38.52
C ALA A 482 -0.40 22.13 -37.05
N GLN A 483 -1.53 21.56 -36.65
CA GLN A 483 -2.01 21.60 -35.27
C GLN A 483 -1.02 20.94 -34.29
N TRP A 484 -0.46 19.78 -34.65
CA TRP A 484 0.55 19.11 -33.86
C TRP A 484 1.86 19.91 -33.80
N ALA A 485 2.35 20.43 -34.93
CA ALA A 485 3.57 21.23 -34.97
C ALA A 485 3.43 22.53 -34.16
N LEU A 486 2.31 23.25 -34.30
CA LEU A 486 2.05 24.51 -33.60
C LEU A 486 1.90 24.32 -32.09
N SER A 487 1.44 23.15 -31.62
CA SER A 487 1.36 22.87 -30.18
C SER A 487 2.73 23.00 -29.49
N CYS A 488 3.82 22.67 -30.18
CA CYS A 488 5.18 22.78 -29.65
C CYS A 488 5.59 24.21 -29.26
N LEU A 489 4.91 25.25 -29.76
CA LEU A 489 5.16 26.66 -29.40
C LEU A 489 4.78 26.98 -27.95
N GLN A 490 3.82 26.26 -27.37
CA GLN A 490 3.41 26.41 -25.97
C GLN A 490 3.86 25.19 -25.15
N ARG A 491 3.16 24.08 -25.36
CA ARG A 491 3.40 22.78 -24.72
C ARG A 491 3.18 21.68 -25.77
N PRO A 492 4.16 20.78 -25.97
CA PRO A 492 4.02 19.72 -26.95
C PRO A 492 2.77 18.90 -26.65
N LEU A 493 1.97 18.62 -27.68
CA LEU A 493 0.71 17.91 -27.51
C LEU A 493 0.85 16.60 -26.72
N THR A 494 1.91 15.82 -26.99
CA THR A 494 2.12 14.55 -26.28
C THR A 494 2.39 14.74 -24.78
N SER A 495 2.85 15.92 -24.36
CA SER A 495 3.11 16.28 -22.96
C SER A 495 1.80 16.44 -22.16
N ASP A 496 0.77 17.05 -22.74
CA ASP A 496 -0.52 17.29 -22.05
C ASP A 496 -1.28 15.98 -21.75
N TYR A 497 -1.01 14.92 -22.53
CA TYR A 497 -1.59 13.60 -22.36
C TYR A 497 -0.70 12.67 -21.53
N SER A 498 0.61 12.59 -21.83
CA SER A 498 1.54 11.73 -21.08
C SER A 498 1.84 12.28 -19.68
N GLY A 499 1.90 13.60 -19.52
CA GLY A 499 2.24 14.26 -18.26
C GLY A 499 1.25 14.01 -17.12
N ARG A 500 0.03 13.55 -17.43
CA ARG A 500 -0.97 13.16 -16.42
C ARG A 500 -0.57 11.91 -15.64
N SER A 501 0.34 11.11 -16.19
CA SER A 501 0.88 9.90 -15.56
C SER A 501 2.15 10.18 -14.75
N TYR A 502 2.63 11.43 -14.71
CA TYR A 502 3.90 11.82 -14.07
C TYR A 502 3.69 12.95 -13.06
N SER A 503 4.61 13.09 -12.10
CA SER A 503 4.56 14.18 -11.12
C SER A 503 4.83 15.54 -11.79
N PRO A 504 4.34 16.66 -11.23
CA PRO A 504 4.58 18.00 -11.79
C PRO A 504 6.07 18.33 -11.98
N ALA A 505 6.95 17.78 -11.14
CA ALA A 505 8.40 17.93 -11.23
C ALA A 505 8.98 17.23 -12.48
N ILE A 506 8.53 16.00 -12.77
CA ILE A 506 8.91 15.27 -13.99
C ILE A 506 8.43 16.02 -15.23
N VAL A 507 7.18 16.50 -15.22
CA VAL A 507 6.61 17.28 -16.34
C VAL A 507 7.40 18.58 -16.60
N ALA A 508 7.96 19.18 -15.56
CA ALA A 508 8.79 20.38 -15.66
C ALA A 508 10.23 20.10 -16.13
N SER A 509 10.68 18.85 -16.14
CA SER A 509 12.07 18.51 -16.47
C SER A 509 12.41 18.80 -17.95
N PRO A 510 13.64 19.26 -18.25
CA PRO A 510 14.08 19.49 -19.63
C PRO A 510 14.02 18.22 -20.48
N LEU A 511 14.39 17.06 -19.91
CA LEU A 511 14.38 15.77 -20.60
C LEU A 511 12.96 15.37 -21.00
N PHE A 512 11.99 15.47 -20.08
CA PHE A 512 10.59 15.16 -20.37
C PHE A 512 10.02 16.08 -21.45
N ARG A 513 10.35 17.38 -21.40
CA ARG A 513 9.92 18.37 -22.39
C ARG A 513 10.52 18.08 -23.77
N GLN A 514 11.82 17.79 -23.86
CA GLN A 514 12.51 17.46 -25.11
C GLN A 514 11.97 16.16 -25.72
N THR A 515 11.79 15.11 -24.91
CA THR A 515 11.22 13.83 -25.37
C THR A 515 9.86 14.05 -26.01
N ASN A 516 8.98 14.79 -25.33
CA ASN A 516 7.63 15.08 -25.84
C ASN A 516 7.63 16.04 -27.03
N GLN A 517 8.57 16.99 -27.12
CA GLN A 517 8.76 17.82 -28.31
C GLN A 517 9.08 16.97 -29.55
N ILE A 518 10.06 16.06 -29.43
CA ILE A 518 10.46 15.18 -30.53
C ILE A 518 9.29 14.28 -30.96
N MET A 519 8.57 13.70 -30.00
CA MET A 519 7.40 12.87 -30.30
C MET A 519 6.29 13.66 -31.00
N THR A 520 6.00 14.86 -30.53
CA THR A 520 4.95 15.71 -31.12
C THR A 520 5.32 16.11 -32.56
N LEU A 521 6.58 16.48 -32.80
CA LEU A 521 7.08 16.81 -34.14
C LEU A 521 7.12 15.59 -35.06
N PHE A 522 7.46 14.41 -34.53
CA PHE A 522 7.40 13.15 -35.28
C PHE A 522 5.99 12.89 -35.80
N TRP A 523 4.98 13.00 -34.95
CA TRP A 523 3.57 12.84 -35.35
C TRP A 523 3.10 13.91 -36.34
N ALA A 524 3.54 15.17 -36.17
CA ALA A 524 3.30 16.21 -37.17
C ALA A 524 3.89 15.83 -38.54
N GLY A 525 5.09 15.24 -38.56
CA GLY A 525 5.74 14.70 -39.76
C GLY A 525 4.99 13.51 -40.36
N VAL A 526 4.48 12.59 -39.53
CA VAL A 526 3.66 11.45 -39.98
C VAL A 526 2.40 11.95 -40.70
N TYR A 527 1.68 12.93 -40.14
CA TYR A 527 0.51 13.50 -40.82
C TYR A 527 0.87 14.24 -42.13
N MET A 528 2.02 14.90 -42.19
CA MET A 528 2.51 15.52 -43.42
C MET A 528 2.83 14.47 -44.50
N LEU A 529 3.51 13.38 -44.13
CA LEU A 529 3.81 12.27 -45.03
C LEU A 529 2.52 11.61 -45.53
N ILE A 530 1.53 11.45 -44.66
CA ILE A 530 0.21 10.96 -45.03
C ILE A 530 -0.45 11.90 -46.05
N ALA A 531 -0.40 13.22 -45.84
CA ALA A 531 -0.96 14.19 -46.79
C ALA A 531 -0.31 14.06 -48.19
N LEU A 532 1.02 13.96 -48.25
CA LEU A 532 1.76 13.76 -49.50
C LEU A 532 1.45 12.42 -50.16
N PHE A 533 1.31 11.36 -49.36
CA PHE A 533 0.96 10.03 -49.86
C PHE A 533 -0.47 9.98 -50.42
N VAL A 534 -1.43 10.60 -49.74
CA VAL A 534 -2.81 10.72 -50.24
C VAL A 534 -2.86 11.55 -51.52
N LEU A 535 -2.09 12.64 -51.62
CA LEU A 535 -1.96 13.42 -52.86
C LEU A 535 -1.41 12.58 -54.02
N ALA A 536 -0.41 11.73 -53.76
CA ALA A 536 0.14 10.83 -54.77
C ALA A 536 -0.86 9.74 -55.20
N LEU A 537 -1.66 9.23 -54.25
CA LEU A 537 -2.71 8.24 -54.54
C LEU A 537 -3.90 8.82 -55.32
N ASP A 538 -4.10 10.14 -55.28
CA ASP A 538 -5.19 10.84 -55.98
C ASP A 538 -5.13 10.64 -57.50
N GLN A 539 -3.93 10.35 -58.04
CA GLN A 539 -3.71 10.03 -59.46
C GLN A 539 -3.79 8.53 -59.80
N SER A 540 -4.23 7.69 -58.85
CA SER A 540 -4.25 6.23 -59.00
C SER A 540 -5.66 5.63 -58.82
N LEU A 541 -5.85 4.39 -59.31
CA LEU A 541 -7.09 3.62 -59.09
C LEU A 541 -7.34 3.28 -57.60
N LEU A 542 -6.37 3.53 -56.71
CA LEU A 542 -6.46 3.24 -55.28
C LEU A 542 -7.04 4.39 -54.45
N ARG A 543 -7.41 5.52 -55.08
CA ARG A 543 -8.00 6.71 -54.43
C ARG A 543 -9.11 6.40 -53.41
N PRO A 544 -10.09 5.51 -53.67
CA PRO A 544 -11.14 5.18 -52.70
C PRO A 544 -10.64 4.43 -51.46
N PHE A 545 -9.49 3.74 -51.55
CA PHE A 545 -8.88 2.97 -50.47
C PHE A 545 -7.86 3.76 -49.66
N SER A 546 -7.59 5.03 -50.02
CA SER A 546 -6.63 5.90 -49.34
C SER A 546 -6.86 5.95 -47.82
N GLY A 547 -8.10 6.00 -47.35
CA GLY A 547 -8.45 5.97 -45.93
C GLY A 547 -7.99 4.70 -45.20
N LEU A 548 -8.08 3.53 -45.83
CA LEU A 548 -7.65 2.25 -45.25
C LEU A 548 -6.11 2.09 -45.29
N ILE A 549 -5.48 2.50 -46.40
CA ILE A 549 -4.02 2.41 -46.57
C ILE A 549 -3.29 3.30 -45.56
N VAL A 550 -3.86 4.47 -45.24
CA VAL A 550 -3.30 5.37 -44.22
C VAL A 550 -3.30 4.74 -42.83
N GLN A 551 -4.28 3.90 -42.47
CA GLN A 551 -4.28 3.23 -41.16
C GLN A 551 -3.08 2.28 -40.99
N VAL A 552 -2.63 1.64 -42.08
CA VAL A 552 -1.43 0.79 -42.06
C VAL A 552 -0.17 1.61 -41.79
N LEU A 553 -0.08 2.83 -42.33
CA LEU A 553 1.05 3.74 -42.11
C LEU A 553 1.13 4.29 -40.68
N LEU A 554 0.04 4.23 -39.91
CA LEU A 554 0.03 4.64 -38.50
C LEU A 554 0.62 3.57 -37.56
N VAL A 555 0.69 2.30 -37.98
CA VAL A 555 1.20 1.19 -37.15
C VAL A 555 2.66 1.41 -36.73
N PRO A 556 3.61 1.72 -37.62
CA PRO A 556 4.99 2.02 -37.24
C PRO A 556 5.10 3.25 -36.31
N ALA A 557 4.26 4.27 -36.51
CA ALA A 557 4.25 5.46 -35.66
C ALA A 557 3.79 5.14 -34.23
N MET A 558 2.83 4.23 -34.07
CA MET A 558 2.42 3.73 -32.75
C MET A 558 3.52 2.92 -32.06
N VAL A 559 4.28 2.10 -32.80
CA VAL A 559 5.44 1.38 -32.27
C VAL A 559 6.51 2.35 -31.78
N PHE A 560 6.85 3.36 -32.60
CA PHE A 560 7.79 4.41 -32.23
C PHE A 560 7.37 5.13 -30.95
N THR A 561 6.09 5.48 -30.82
CA THR A 561 5.54 6.18 -29.65
C THR A 561 5.71 5.40 -28.34
N ARG A 562 5.71 4.06 -28.39
CA ARG A 562 5.94 3.20 -27.22
C ARG A 562 7.42 2.99 -26.89
N TRP A 563 8.26 2.93 -27.93
CA TRP A 563 9.68 2.60 -27.80
C TRP A 563 10.55 3.82 -27.48
N PHE A 564 10.32 4.93 -28.19
CA PHE A 564 11.21 6.10 -28.18
C PHE A 564 11.45 6.72 -26.80
N PRO A 565 10.44 6.90 -25.91
CA PRO A 565 10.68 7.49 -24.60
C PRO A 565 11.68 6.71 -23.75
N ARG A 566 11.62 5.36 -23.80
CA ARG A 566 12.51 4.47 -23.05
C ARG A 566 13.94 4.60 -23.58
N TRP A 567 14.10 4.42 -24.88
CA TRP A 567 15.40 4.53 -25.55
C TRP A 567 16.07 5.90 -25.38
N TYR A 568 15.30 6.99 -25.51
CA TYR A 568 15.81 8.35 -25.39
C TYR A 568 16.24 8.67 -23.95
N SER A 569 15.50 8.16 -22.96
CA SER A 569 15.89 8.28 -21.55
C SER A 569 17.20 7.52 -21.27
N GLU A 570 17.32 6.25 -21.66
CA GLU A 570 18.50 5.41 -21.44
C GLU A 570 19.80 6.05 -21.96
N ARG A 571 19.76 6.68 -23.14
CA ARG A 571 20.95 7.31 -23.75
C ARG A 571 21.29 8.69 -23.22
N SER A 572 20.28 9.43 -22.76
CA SER A 572 20.49 10.77 -22.19
C SER A 572 21.16 10.70 -20.81
N PHE A 573 21.10 9.55 -20.13
CA PHE A 573 21.76 9.30 -18.85
C PHE A 573 23.15 8.65 -18.99
N SER A 574 23.52 8.15 -20.17
CA SER A 574 24.83 7.53 -20.44
C SER A 574 25.89 8.49 -20.99
N GLY A 575 25.58 9.79 -21.09
CA GLY A 575 26.42 10.83 -21.71
C GLY A 575 26.98 11.83 -20.71
#